data_AF-A0A850JIG1-F1
#
_entry.id   AF-A0A850JIG1-F1
#
_cell.length_a   1.000
_cell.length_b   1.000
_cell.length_c   1.000
_cell.angle_alpha   90.00
_cell.angle_beta   90.00
_cell.angle_gamma   90.00
#
_symmetry.space_group_name_H-M   'P 1'
#
loop_
_entity.id
_entity.type
_entity.pdbx_description
1 polymer ?
#
loop_
_entity_poly.entity_id
_entity_poly.type
_entity_poly.pdbx_seq_one_letter_code
_entity_poly.pdbx_strand_id
1 'polypeptide(L)'
;GLGGGGGFGGRAGAGRLFNDILGGQISWLIPFAVLALAAGLVLLRRRPRTDTARAALILWGGWLAVHYVIFSFAQGTFHPYYSTAMAPAVAALTGAGTVLLYGAHRRSAAWAWVLPAGIAATGAWAFVLLDRTPSWHPWLRWLIAAATVLAAAALLAGRLIPRAGTRIAVAGLALAVVAGLTGPGAYAVSAASTASNGTNPLAGPATGNGFGMPGGRGGPPGMASGRPGS
;
A
#
# COMPACT_ATOMS: atom_id res chain seq x y z
N GLY A 1 27.09 -0.59 -22.83
CA GLY A 1 27.15 -0.77 -21.37
C GLY A 1 26.01 -1.66 -20.94
N LEU A 2 26.30 -2.75 -20.23
CA LEU A 2 25.33 -3.78 -19.84
C LEU A 2 24.36 -3.21 -18.80
N GLY A 3 23.06 -3.30 -19.10
CA GLY A 3 21.97 -2.73 -18.31
C GLY A 3 21.74 -3.46 -16.99
N GLY A 4 22.34 -2.94 -15.91
CA GLY A 4 21.95 -3.21 -14.52
C GLY A 4 20.93 -2.18 -14.03
N GLY A 5 19.76 -2.09 -14.69
CA GLY A 5 18.77 -1.02 -14.47
C GLY A 5 17.85 -1.20 -13.25
N GLY A 6 18.18 -2.07 -12.30
CA GLY A 6 17.34 -2.37 -11.15
C GLY A 6 18.14 -2.40 -9.87
N GLY A 7 18.40 -1.23 -9.26
CA GLY A 7 18.87 -1.18 -7.86
C GLY A 7 17.85 -1.81 -6.90
N PHE A 8 18.07 -1.68 -5.58
CA PHE A 8 17.24 -2.30 -4.54
C PHE A 8 15.72 -2.07 -4.65
N GLY A 9 15.24 -1.10 -5.44
CA GLY A 9 13.82 -0.82 -5.71
C GLY A 9 13.26 -1.38 -7.01
N GLY A 10 14.00 -2.22 -7.74
CA GLY A 10 13.59 -2.79 -9.03
C GLY A 10 13.62 -1.80 -10.20
N ARG A 11 13.12 -2.27 -11.36
CA ARG A 11 13.12 -1.52 -12.62
C ARG A 11 12.29 -0.24 -12.52
N ALA A 12 12.87 0.89 -12.89
CA ALA A 12 12.18 2.16 -12.99
C ALA A 12 11.05 2.13 -14.05
N GLY A 13 9.96 2.81 -13.75
CA GLY A 13 8.76 2.91 -14.56
C GLY A 13 7.51 3.13 -13.70
N ALA A 14 6.38 3.47 -14.33
CA ALA A 14 5.11 3.74 -13.64
C ALA A 14 4.64 2.60 -12.71
N GLY A 15 4.99 1.35 -13.04
CA GLY A 15 4.66 0.17 -12.23
C GLY A 15 5.60 -0.08 -11.05
N ARG A 16 6.67 0.70 -10.86
CA ARG A 16 7.73 0.39 -9.88
C ARG A 16 7.19 0.25 -8.46
N LEU A 17 6.34 1.18 -8.02
CA LEU A 17 5.77 1.13 -6.67
C LEU A 17 4.85 -0.08 -6.44
N PHE A 18 4.39 -0.73 -7.52
CA PHE A 18 3.51 -1.89 -7.47
C PHE A 18 4.23 -3.21 -7.78
N ASN A 19 5.54 -3.18 -8.04
CA ASN A 19 6.34 -4.37 -8.34
C ASN A 19 6.52 -5.28 -7.10
N ASP A 20 7.19 -6.42 -7.27
CA ASP A 20 7.36 -7.43 -6.22
C ASP A 20 8.25 -7.00 -5.04
N ILE A 21 8.96 -5.87 -5.20
CA ILE A 21 9.86 -5.31 -4.18
C ILE A 21 9.15 -4.23 -3.38
N LEU A 22 8.63 -3.18 -4.05
CA LEU A 22 8.04 -2.00 -3.41
C LEU A 22 6.55 -2.17 -3.10
N GLY A 23 5.86 -3.09 -3.78
CA GLY A 23 4.41 -3.29 -3.62
C GLY A 23 4.00 -3.51 -2.16
N GLY A 24 4.70 -4.43 -1.49
CA GLY A 24 4.48 -4.73 -0.07
C GLY A 24 5.00 -3.67 0.91
N GLN A 25 5.73 -2.66 0.44
CA GLN A 25 6.34 -1.64 1.31
C GLN A 25 5.45 -0.41 1.50
N ILE A 26 4.70 0.00 0.47
CA ILE A 26 3.91 1.25 0.51
C ILE A 26 2.55 1.16 -0.19
N SER A 27 2.36 0.22 -1.10
CA SER A 27 1.26 0.31 -2.08
C SER A 27 -0.07 -0.24 -1.60
N TRP A 28 -0.14 -0.78 -0.39
CA TRP A 28 -1.34 -1.39 0.20
C TRP A 28 -2.60 -0.52 0.04
N LEU A 29 -2.53 0.74 0.46
CA LEU A 29 -3.69 1.66 0.49
C LEU A 29 -3.72 2.65 -0.70
N ILE A 30 -2.74 2.60 -1.60
CA ILE A 30 -2.66 3.50 -2.76
C ILE A 30 -3.92 3.40 -3.66
N PRO A 31 -4.48 2.21 -3.95
CA PRO A 31 -5.70 2.10 -4.75
C PRO A 31 -6.86 2.94 -4.18
N PHE A 32 -7.11 2.84 -2.86
CA PHE A 32 -8.12 3.67 -2.20
C PHE A 32 -7.75 5.14 -2.25
N ALA A 33 -6.51 5.50 -1.92
CA ALA A 33 -6.06 6.89 -1.83
C ALA A 33 -6.21 7.62 -3.18
N VAL A 34 -5.84 6.98 -4.29
CA VAL A 34 -5.99 7.53 -5.64
C VAL A 34 -7.45 7.69 -6.04
N LEU A 35 -8.27 6.67 -5.76
CA LEU A 35 -9.71 6.74 -6.02
C LEU A 35 -10.35 7.86 -5.21
N ALA A 36 -10.01 7.97 -3.92
CA ALA A 36 -10.56 8.98 -3.03
C ALA A 36 -10.09 10.39 -3.38
N LEU A 37 -8.86 10.56 -3.85
CA LEU A 37 -8.37 11.82 -4.40
C LEU A 37 -9.20 12.23 -5.63
N ALA A 38 -9.30 11.36 -6.63
CA ALA A 38 -10.02 11.64 -7.87
C ALA A 38 -11.50 11.94 -7.59
N ALA A 39 -12.17 11.06 -6.86
CA ALA A 39 -13.57 11.20 -6.49
C ALA A 39 -13.82 12.42 -5.61
N GLY A 40 -12.94 12.69 -4.64
CA GLY A 40 -13.02 13.85 -3.75
C GLY A 40 -12.86 15.17 -4.51
N LEU A 41 -11.91 15.26 -5.45
CA LEU A 41 -11.74 16.44 -6.30
C LEU A 41 -12.97 16.68 -7.20
N VAL A 42 -13.56 15.61 -7.74
CA VAL A 42 -14.82 15.72 -8.52
C VAL A 42 -15.98 16.17 -7.63
N LEU A 43 -16.11 15.60 -6.42
CA LEU A 43 -17.15 15.95 -5.46
C LEU A 43 -17.05 17.43 -5.03
N LEU A 44 -15.83 17.93 -4.85
CA LEU A 44 -15.56 19.30 -4.40
C LEU A 44 -15.29 20.29 -5.55
N ARG A 45 -15.46 19.89 -6.82
CA ARG A 45 -15.08 20.71 -7.99
C ARG A 45 -15.75 22.08 -8.05
N ARG A 46 -16.97 22.19 -7.54
CA ARG A 46 -17.77 23.43 -7.51
C ARG A 46 -17.56 24.25 -6.22
N ARG A 47 -16.75 23.77 -5.28
CA ARG A 47 -16.44 24.50 -4.04
C ARG A 47 -15.42 25.62 -4.31
N PRO A 48 -15.48 26.74 -3.54
CA PRO A 48 -14.50 27.82 -3.64
C PRO A 48 -13.06 27.35 -3.48
N ARG A 49 -12.09 28.12 -3.97
CA ARG A 49 -10.65 27.81 -3.83
C ARG A 49 -10.16 27.89 -2.37
N THR A 50 -10.92 28.58 -1.52
CA THR A 50 -10.67 28.71 -0.08
C THR A 50 -11.25 27.56 0.75
N ASP A 51 -11.96 26.60 0.12
CA ASP A 51 -12.47 25.41 0.80
C ASP A 51 -11.28 24.54 1.28
N THR A 52 -11.19 24.35 2.60
CA THR A 52 -10.06 23.68 3.24
C THR A 52 -9.99 22.19 2.90
N ALA A 53 -11.13 21.53 2.66
CA ALA A 53 -11.14 20.12 2.25
C ALA A 53 -10.59 19.97 0.83
N ARG A 54 -10.97 20.88 -0.09
CA ARG A 54 -10.38 20.93 -1.44
C ARG A 54 -8.89 21.22 -1.40
N ALA A 55 -8.46 22.18 -0.59
CA ALA A 55 -7.05 22.52 -0.40
C ALA A 55 -6.24 21.32 0.14
N ALA A 56 -6.78 20.60 1.13
CA ALA A 56 -6.15 19.41 1.70
C ALA A 56 -5.99 18.29 0.66
N LEU A 57 -7.02 18.02 -0.16
CA LEU A 57 -6.91 17.03 -1.25
C LEU A 57 -5.83 17.42 -2.28
N ILE A 58 -5.73 18.70 -2.64
CA ILE A 58 -4.72 19.17 -3.57
C ILE A 58 -3.32 19.05 -2.95
N LEU A 59 -3.16 19.44 -1.69
CA LEU A 59 -1.88 19.37 -0.98
C LEU A 59 -1.38 17.92 -0.89
N TRP A 60 -2.19 17.02 -0.31
CA TRP A 60 -1.81 15.63 -0.11
C TRP A 60 -1.77 14.84 -1.42
N GLY A 61 -2.66 15.15 -2.36
CA GLY A 61 -2.65 14.59 -3.71
C GLY A 61 -1.41 15.00 -4.50
N GLY A 62 -1.03 16.28 -4.41
CA GLY A 62 0.21 16.80 -5.00
C GLY A 62 1.45 16.15 -4.39
N TRP A 63 1.50 16.03 -3.05
CA TRP A 63 2.56 15.32 -2.36
C TRP A 63 2.70 13.88 -2.87
N LEU A 64 1.58 13.14 -2.90
CA LEU A 64 1.57 11.76 -3.38
C LEU A 64 2.01 11.66 -4.84
N ALA A 65 1.52 12.55 -5.71
CA ALA A 65 1.82 12.56 -7.13
C ALA A 65 3.31 12.85 -7.40
N VAL A 66 3.89 13.84 -6.71
CA VAL A 66 5.31 14.17 -6.84
C VAL A 66 6.18 12.99 -6.41
N HIS A 67 5.90 12.39 -5.25
CA HIS A 67 6.66 11.22 -4.79
C HIS A 67 6.46 10.01 -5.71
N TYR A 68 5.23 9.78 -6.19
CA TYR A 68 4.94 8.72 -7.15
C TYR A 68 5.80 8.86 -8.41
N VAL A 69 5.86 10.06 -9.01
CA VAL A 69 6.66 10.32 -10.20
C VAL A 69 8.15 10.13 -9.90
N ILE A 70 8.68 10.81 -8.88
CA ILE A 70 10.11 10.75 -8.57
C ILE A 70 10.54 9.31 -8.27
N PHE A 71 9.82 8.59 -7.41
CA PHE A 71 10.22 7.24 -6.99
C PHE A 71 10.03 6.21 -8.10
N SER A 72 9.02 6.37 -8.95
CA SER A 72 8.79 5.49 -10.09
C SER A 72 9.88 5.65 -11.15
N PHE A 73 10.32 6.88 -11.43
CA PHE A 73 11.22 7.15 -12.57
C PHE A 73 12.69 7.40 -12.18
N ALA A 74 13.02 7.51 -10.90
CA ALA A 74 14.39 7.63 -10.41
C ALA A 74 15.28 6.47 -10.91
N GLN A 75 16.35 6.83 -11.61
CA GLN A 75 17.37 5.92 -12.12
C GLN A 75 18.46 5.68 -11.07
N GLY A 76 19.20 4.58 -11.21
CA GLY A 76 20.26 4.21 -10.28
C GLY A 76 19.74 3.50 -9.02
N THR A 77 20.49 3.63 -7.92
CA THR A 77 20.19 2.93 -6.66
C THR A 77 19.02 3.59 -5.94
N PHE A 78 17.88 2.89 -5.90
CA PHE A 78 16.71 3.28 -5.13
C PHE A 78 16.55 2.33 -3.96
N HIS A 79 16.50 2.84 -2.74
CA HIS A 79 16.24 2.03 -1.56
C HIS A 79 14.74 2.06 -1.21
N PRO A 80 14.12 0.90 -0.94
CA PRO A 80 12.71 0.82 -0.56
C PRO A 80 12.29 1.74 0.59
N TYR A 81 13.14 2.01 1.59
CA TYR A 81 12.77 2.90 2.70
C TYR A 81 12.41 4.33 2.27
N TYR A 82 12.84 4.80 1.09
CA TYR A 82 12.43 6.12 0.59
C TYR A 82 10.92 6.23 0.41
N SER A 83 10.22 5.11 0.14
CA SER A 83 8.77 5.12 -0.01
C SER A 83 8.02 5.51 1.27
N THR A 84 8.66 5.44 2.43
CA THR A 84 8.06 5.90 3.71
C THR A 84 7.66 7.38 3.66
N ALA A 85 8.33 8.20 2.84
CA ALA A 85 7.95 9.60 2.61
C ALA A 85 6.55 9.78 1.99
N MET A 86 5.99 8.73 1.38
CA MET A 86 4.61 8.74 0.85
C MET A 86 3.55 8.46 1.91
N ALA A 87 3.94 7.87 3.05
CA ALA A 87 2.99 7.39 4.05
C ALA A 87 2.04 8.48 4.59
N PRO A 88 2.49 9.71 4.89
CA PRO A 88 1.59 10.78 5.34
C PRO A 88 0.50 11.11 4.30
N ALA A 89 0.86 11.18 3.02
CA ALA A 89 -0.10 11.48 1.95
C ALA A 89 -1.09 10.34 1.73
N VAL A 90 -0.64 9.09 1.76
CA VAL A 90 -1.52 7.91 1.67
C VAL A 90 -2.49 7.89 2.85
N ALA A 91 -2.01 8.14 4.07
CA ALA A 91 -2.84 8.18 5.27
C ALA A 91 -3.87 9.32 5.22
N ALA A 92 -3.44 10.53 4.87
CA ALA A 92 -4.32 11.70 4.78
C ALA A 92 -5.42 11.52 3.73
N LEU A 93 -5.08 11.04 2.53
CA LEU A 93 -6.04 10.80 1.46
C LEU A 93 -7.00 9.65 1.80
N THR A 94 -6.51 8.58 2.44
CA THR A 94 -7.35 7.47 2.87
C THR A 94 -8.33 7.91 3.96
N GLY A 95 -7.87 8.62 4.98
CA GLY A 95 -8.70 9.11 6.08
C GLY A 95 -9.73 10.15 5.64
N ALA A 96 -9.26 11.28 5.09
CA ALA A 96 -10.14 12.36 4.64
C ALA A 96 -11.07 11.90 3.50
N GLY A 97 -10.53 11.10 2.58
CA GLY A 97 -11.27 10.49 1.49
C GLY A 97 -12.42 9.60 1.97
N THR A 98 -12.17 8.76 2.98
CA THR A 98 -13.22 7.92 3.58
C THR A 98 -14.37 8.77 4.12
N VAL A 99 -14.08 9.86 4.84
CA VAL A 99 -15.11 10.75 5.38
C VAL A 99 -15.93 11.41 4.27
N LEU A 100 -15.26 11.95 3.25
CA LEU A 100 -15.92 12.60 2.11
C LEU A 100 -16.80 11.61 1.33
N LEU A 101 -16.25 10.44 1.01
CA LEU A 101 -16.94 9.41 0.24
C LEU A 101 -18.06 8.74 1.02
N TYR A 102 -17.93 8.57 2.33
CA TYR A 102 -19.04 8.09 3.16
C TYR A 102 -20.21 9.09 3.18
N GLY A 103 -19.90 10.38 3.31
CA GLY A 103 -20.90 11.44 3.23
C GLY A 103 -21.62 11.50 1.87
N ALA A 104 -20.91 11.25 0.76
CA ALA A 104 -21.49 11.16 -0.58
C ALA A 104 -22.29 9.86 -0.78
N HIS A 105 -21.73 8.73 -0.31
CA HIS A 105 -22.35 7.42 -0.30
C HIS A 105 -23.67 7.40 0.47
N ARG A 106 -23.90 8.27 1.45
CA ARG A 106 -25.20 8.33 2.15
C ARG A 106 -26.23 9.22 1.47
N ARG A 107 -25.80 10.26 0.76
CA ARG A 107 -26.67 11.34 0.29
C ARG A 107 -27.03 11.27 -1.19
N SER A 108 -26.31 10.49 -2.00
CA SER A 108 -26.52 10.46 -3.45
C SER A 108 -26.44 9.05 -4.01
N ALA A 109 -27.43 8.66 -4.83
CA ALA A 109 -27.43 7.40 -5.56
C ALA A 109 -26.26 7.28 -6.55
N ALA A 110 -25.91 8.38 -7.22
CA ALA A 110 -24.77 8.42 -8.15
C ALA A 110 -23.43 8.09 -7.48
N TRP A 111 -23.30 8.35 -6.17
CA TRP A 111 -22.09 8.13 -5.39
C TRP A 111 -22.15 6.87 -4.51
N ALA A 112 -23.22 6.08 -4.61
CA ALA A 112 -23.45 4.91 -3.76
C ALA A 112 -22.32 3.88 -3.86
N TRP A 113 -21.71 3.73 -5.04
CA TRP A 113 -20.76 2.66 -5.31
C TRP A 113 -19.29 3.07 -5.13
N VAL A 114 -18.99 4.36 -5.02
CA VAL A 114 -17.60 4.84 -5.06
C VAL A 114 -16.81 4.37 -3.83
N LEU A 115 -17.39 4.49 -2.63
CA LEU A 115 -16.74 4.02 -1.41
C LEU A 115 -16.57 2.47 -1.39
N PRO A 116 -17.63 1.65 -1.62
CA PRO A 116 -17.48 0.21 -1.75
C PRO A 116 -16.46 -0.22 -2.82
N ALA A 117 -16.43 0.45 -3.97
CA ALA A 117 -15.48 0.15 -5.05
C ALA A 117 -14.03 0.43 -4.62
N GLY A 118 -13.76 1.52 -3.90
CA GLY A 118 -12.42 1.79 -3.35
C GLY A 118 -11.97 0.73 -2.35
N ILE A 119 -12.88 0.29 -1.47
CA ILE A 119 -12.60 -0.76 -0.49
C ILE A 119 -12.32 -2.09 -1.22
N ALA A 120 -13.13 -2.44 -2.21
CA ALA A 120 -12.95 -3.65 -3.02
C ALA A 120 -11.63 -3.63 -3.81
N ALA A 121 -11.30 -2.52 -4.46
CA ALA A 121 -10.04 -2.36 -5.19
C ALA A 121 -8.81 -2.53 -4.28
N THR A 122 -8.91 -2.03 -3.05
CA THR A 122 -7.83 -2.09 -2.05
C THR A 122 -7.68 -3.49 -1.46
N GLY A 123 -8.78 -4.16 -1.14
CA GLY A 123 -8.73 -5.56 -0.69
C GLY A 123 -8.27 -6.51 -1.79
N ALA A 124 -8.69 -6.29 -3.04
CA ALA A 124 -8.18 -7.04 -4.19
C ALA A 124 -6.67 -6.84 -4.37
N TRP A 125 -6.19 -5.60 -4.24
CA TRP A 125 -4.77 -5.31 -4.28
C TRP A 125 -4.00 -5.95 -3.12
N ALA A 126 -4.53 -5.91 -1.90
CA ALA A 126 -3.95 -6.58 -0.74
C ALA A 126 -3.87 -8.10 -0.94
N PHE A 127 -4.88 -8.72 -1.58
CA PHE A 127 -4.85 -10.13 -1.96
C PHE A 127 -3.70 -10.39 -2.94
N VAL A 128 -3.55 -9.60 -4.00
CA VAL A 128 -2.44 -9.71 -4.97
C VAL A 128 -1.09 -9.58 -4.29
N LEU A 129 -0.93 -8.64 -3.36
CA LEU A 129 0.33 -8.47 -2.62
C LEU A 129 0.66 -9.71 -1.78
N LEU A 130 -0.32 -10.28 -1.08
CA LEU A 130 -0.12 -11.48 -0.27
C LEU A 130 0.05 -12.75 -1.11
N ASP A 131 -0.53 -12.78 -2.30
CA ASP A 131 -0.38 -13.90 -3.25
C ASP A 131 1.05 -14.04 -3.79
N ARG A 132 1.87 -12.97 -3.71
CA ARG A 132 3.31 -13.01 -4.02
C ARG A 132 4.12 -13.80 -3.01
N THR A 133 3.57 -14.01 -1.81
CA THR A 133 4.19 -14.80 -0.73
C THR A 133 3.19 -15.84 -0.23
N PRO A 134 2.76 -16.80 -1.08
CA PRO A 134 1.59 -17.63 -0.81
C PRO A 134 1.80 -18.64 0.33
N SER A 135 3.07 -18.94 0.68
CA SER A 135 3.46 -19.77 1.82
C SER A 135 3.51 -19.01 3.15
N TRP A 136 3.61 -17.67 3.13
CA TRP A 136 3.70 -16.85 4.33
C TRP A 136 2.31 -16.46 4.82
N HIS A 137 1.88 -17.03 5.95
CA HIS A 137 0.52 -16.92 6.48
C HIS A 137 -0.57 -17.04 5.40
N PRO A 138 -0.73 -18.21 4.75
CA PRO A 138 -1.58 -18.38 3.55
C PRO A 138 -3.05 -18.01 3.75
N TRP A 139 -3.53 -18.03 5.00
CA TRP A 139 -4.88 -17.67 5.40
C TRP A 139 -5.14 -16.16 5.38
N LEU A 140 -4.11 -15.32 5.46
CA LEU A 140 -4.24 -13.87 5.61
C LEU A 140 -4.89 -13.22 4.39
N ARG A 141 -4.53 -13.66 3.17
CA ARG A 141 -5.15 -13.17 1.92
C ARG A 141 -6.64 -13.46 1.87
N TRP A 142 -7.05 -14.65 2.31
CA TRP A 142 -8.46 -15.06 2.34
C TRP A 142 -9.24 -14.33 3.43
N LEU A 143 -8.62 -14.11 4.59
CA LEU A 143 -9.21 -13.32 5.66
C LEU A 143 -9.48 -11.88 5.20
N ILE A 144 -8.50 -11.21 4.59
CA ILE A 144 -8.64 -9.84 4.08
C ILE A 144 -9.67 -9.77 2.96
N ALA A 145 -9.69 -10.76 2.05
CA ALA A 145 -10.68 -10.82 0.98
C ALA A 145 -12.09 -10.96 1.54
N ALA A 146 -12.32 -11.90 2.47
CA ALA A 146 -13.61 -12.09 3.12
C ALA A 146 -14.06 -10.85 3.89
N ALA A 147 -13.17 -10.26 4.71
CA ALA A 147 -13.45 -9.04 5.46
C ALA A 147 -13.79 -7.85 4.53
N THR A 148 -13.09 -7.74 3.40
CA THR A 148 -13.35 -6.71 2.37
C THR A 148 -14.74 -6.87 1.75
N VAL A 149 -15.10 -8.10 1.36
CA VAL A 149 -16.42 -8.39 0.78
C VAL A 149 -17.53 -8.10 1.79
N LEU A 150 -17.36 -8.54 3.05
CA LEU A 150 -18.31 -8.28 4.13
C LEU A 150 -18.43 -6.78 4.44
N ALA A 151 -17.33 -6.03 4.41
CA ALA A 151 -17.34 -4.59 4.62
C ALA A 151 -18.12 -3.85 3.52
N ALA A 152 -17.86 -4.19 2.26
CA ALA A 152 -18.59 -3.63 1.11
C ALA A 152 -20.09 -4.00 1.16
N ALA A 153 -20.41 -5.26 1.48
CA ALA A 153 -21.79 -5.72 1.64
C ALA A 153 -22.50 -4.99 2.79
N ALA A 154 -21.85 -4.79 3.94
CA ALA A 154 -22.42 -4.07 5.08
C ALA A 154 -22.69 -2.60 4.75
N LEU A 155 -21.80 -1.93 4.01
CA LEU A 155 -22.05 -0.55 3.55
C LEU A 155 -23.29 -0.46 2.65
N LEU A 156 -23.39 -1.38 1.68
CA LEU A 156 -24.53 -1.43 0.77
C LEU A 156 -25.83 -1.81 1.49
N ALA A 157 -25.78 -2.78 2.40
CA ALA A 157 -26.92 -3.17 3.23
C ALA A 157 -27.38 -2.02 4.12
N GLY A 158 -26.45 -1.33 4.80
CA GLY A 158 -26.75 -0.16 5.64
C GLY A 158 -27.36 1.01 4.87
N ARG A 159 -27.12 1.08 3.55
CA ARG A 159 -27.74 2.06 2.66
C ARG A 159 -29.10 1.60 2.12
N LEU A 160 -29.20 0.36 1.66
CA LEU A 160 -30.36 -0.14 0.90
C LEU A 160 -31.47 -0.68 1.79
N ILE A 161 -31.16 -1.13 3.01
CA ILE A 161 -32.11 -1.75 3.93
C ILE A 161 -32.49 -0.73 5.01
N PRO A 162 -33.73 -0.20 5.04
CA PRO A 162 -34.15 0.82 6.01
C PRO A 162 -33.94 0.42 7.48
N ARG A 163 -34.03 -0.88 7.79
CA ARG A 163 -33.86 -1.44 9.13
C ARG A 163 -32.40 -1.73 9.52
N ALA A 164 -31.48 -1.84 8.55
CA ALA A 164 -30.06 -2.07 8.80
C ALA A 164 -29.41 -0.86 9.47
N GLY A 165 -29.81 0.34 9.01
CA GLY A 165 -29.48 1.61 9.62
C GLY A 165 -27.98 1.96 9.67
N THR A 166 -27.67 3.06 10.36
CA THR A 166 -26.32 3.60 10.50
C THR A 166 -25.35 2.63 11.19
N ARG A 167 -25.84 1.74 12.06
CA ARG A 167 -25.00 0.79 12.81
C ARG A 167 -24.28 -0.20 11.91
N ILE A 168 -24.98 -0.79 10.94
CA ILE A 168 -24.38 -1.74 9.99
C ILE A 168 -23.38 -1.02 9.06
N ALA A 169 -23.68 0.20 8.63
CA ALA A 169 -22.75 0.99 7.84
C ALA A 169 -21.46 1.33 8.61
N VAL A 170 -21.57 1.69 9.89
CA VAL A 170 -20.41 1.95 10.77
C VAL A 170 -19.60 0.67 11.02
N ALA A 171 -20.26 -0.46 11.25
CA ALA A 171 -19.59 -1.75 11.36
C ALA A 171 -18.86 -2.12 10.05
N GLY A 172 -19.46 -1.86 8.89
CA GLY A 172 -18.83 -2.04 7.58
C GLY A 172 -17.60 -1.15 7.40
N LEU A 173 -17.66 0.12 7.82
CA LEU A 173 -16.49 1.01 7.81
C LEU A 173 -15.37 0.51 8.72
N ALA A 174 -15.70 0.12 9.96
CA ALA A 174 -14.73 -0.40 10.90
C ALA A 174 -14.06 -1.67 10.35
N LEU A 175 -14.85 -2.57 9.75
CA LEU A 175 -14.32 -3.78 9.11
C LEU A 175 -13.44 -3.45 7.91
N ALA A 176 -13.79 -2.44 7.10
CA ALA A 176 -12.95 -1.99 5.98
C ALA A 176 -11.59 -1.46 6.47
N VAL A 177 -11.59 -0.68 7.56
CA VAL A 177 -10.36 -0.16 8.18
C VAL A 177 -9.49 -1.32 8.69
N VAL A 178 -10.09 -2.28 9.41
CA VAL A 178 -9.37 -3.47 9.89
C VAL A 178 -8.79 -4.26 8.71
N ALA A 179 -9.60 -4.54 7.69
CA ALA A 179 -9.15 -5.27 6.50
C ALA A 179 -8.00 -4.57 5.78
N GLY A 180 -8.11 -3.25 5.57
CA GLY A 180 -7.10 -2.44 4.89
C GLY A 180 -5.79 -2.30 5.66
N LEU A 181 -5.83 -2.34 7.00
CA LEU A 181 -4.64 -2.23 7.85
C LEU A 181 -4.02 -3.59 8.21
N THR A 182 -4.75 -4.70 8.06
CA THR A 182 -4.27 -6.04 8.42
C THR A 182 -3.01 -6.43 7.64
N GLY A 183 -3.01 -6.22 6.33
CA GLY A 183 -1.86 -6.50 5.45
C GLY A 183 -0.59 -5.72 5.83
N PRO A 184 -0.60 -4.38 5.77
CA PRO A 184 0.57 -3.57 6.15
C PRO A 184 0.95 -3.74 7.63
N GLY A 185 -0.02 -3.97 8.52
CA GLY A 185 0.23 -4.27 9.93
C GLY A 185 0.98 -5.58 10.14
N ALA A 186 0.60 -6.65 9.44
CA ALA A 186 1.31 -7.93 9.48
C ALA A 186 2.75 -7.79 8.96
N TYR A 187 2.95 -7.01 7.88
CA TYR A 187 4.28 -6.73 7.34
C TYR A 187 5.14 -5.91 8.32
N ALA A 188 4.55 -4.93 9.02
CA ALA A 188 5.24 -4.14 10.03
C ALA A 188 5.66 -4.98 11.25
N VAL A 189 4.78 -5.88 11.72
CA VAL A 189 5.11 -6.82 12.81
C VAL A 189 6.24 -7.76 12.40
N SER A 190 6.22 -8.26 11.15
CA SER A 190 7.30 -9.08 10.60
C SER A 190 8.64 -8.33 10.59
N ALA A 191 8.62 -7.04 10.21
CA ALA A 191 9.81 -6.20 10.21
C ALA A 191 10.37 -5.99 11.62
N ALA A 192 9.49 -5.76 12.60
CA ALA A 192 9.88 -5.54 13.98
C ALA A 192 10.41 -6.80 14.70
N SER A 193 10.05 -7.99 14.21
CA SER A 193 10.42 -9.28 14.81
C SER A 193 11.62 -9.96 14.16
N THR A 194 12.19 -9.38 13.09
CA THR A 194 13.36 -9.91 12.38
C THR A 194 14.57 -8.99 12.58
N ALA A 195 15.77 -9.58 12.64
CA ALA A 195 17.01 -8.79 12.74
C ALA A 195 17.20 -7.97 11.45
N SER A 196 16.96 -6.67 11.53
CA SER A 196 17.08 -5.75 10.40
C SER A 196 18.50 -5.72 9.86
N ASN A 197 18.67 -5.92 8.55
CA ASN A 197 19.96 -5.68 7.90
C ASN A 197 20.13 -4.16 7.69
N GLY A 198 21.13 -3.55 8.35
CA GLY A 198 21.26 -2.09 8.45
C GLY A 198 21.45 -1.35 7.11
N THR A 199 21.75 -2.07 6.03
CA THR A 199 21.96 -1.51 4.69
C THR A 199 20.65 -1.36 3.90
N ASN A 200 19.63 -2.18 4.15
CA ASN A 200 18.38 -2.14 3.38
C ASN A 200 17.19 -2.70 4.20
N PRO A 201 16.56 -1.88 5.07
CA PRO A 201 15.41 -2.32 5.85
C PRO A 201 14.19 -2.53 4.95
N LEU A 202 13.56 -3.70 5.06
CA LEU A 202 12.35 -4.09 4.33
C LEU A 202 11.28 -4.57 5.31
N ALA A 203 10.02 -4.31 4.98
CA ALA A 203 8.88 -4.86 5.70
C ALA A 203 8.38 -6.16 5.05
N GLY A 204 7.86 -7.07 5.88
CA GLY A 204 7.28 -8.34 5.45
C GLY A 204 8.29 -9.46 5.16
N PRO A 205 7.78 -10.63 4.73
CA PRO A 205 8.63 -11.75 4.31
C PRO A 205 9.47 -11.38 3.09
N ALA A 206 10.58 -12.09 2.91
CA ALA A 206 11.35 -11.98 1.68
C ALA A 206 10.50 -12.42 0.48
N THR A 207 10.03 -11.45 -0.31
CA THR A 207 9.52 -11.71 -1.65
C THR A 207 10.72 -12.05 -2.53
N GLY A 208 10.80 -13.29 -3.01
CA GLY A 208 11.92 -13.75 -3.83
C GLY A 208 12.23 -12.79 -4.98
N ASN A 209 13.53 -12.56 -5.22
CA ASN A 209 14.17 -11.77 -6.29
C ASN A 209 14.69 -10.36 -5.93
N GLY A 210 14.58 -9.90 -4.69
CA GLY A 210 15.54 -8.91 -4.20
C GLY A 210 16.88 -9.60 -4.00
N PHE A 211 17.97 -9.16 -4.65
CA PHE A 211 19.33 -9.60 -4.34
C PHE A 211 19.70 -9.22 -2.89
N GLY A 212 19.17 -9.97 -1.93
CA GLY A 212 19.82 -10.18 -0.65
C GLY A 212 20.88 -11.21 -0.92
N MET A 213 22.16 -10.82 -0.84
CA MET A 213 23.24 -11.79 -0.69
C MET A 213 22.82 -12.80 0.38
N PRO A 214 22.74 -14.10 0.06
CA PRO A 214 22.58 -15.12 1.07
C PRO A 214 23.66 -14.93 2.11
N GLY A 215 23.29 -14.95 3.39
CA GLY A 215 24.22 -14.83 4.51
C GLY A 215 25.45 -15.69 4.24
N GLY A 216 26.63 -15.06 4.26
CA GLY A 216 27.92 -15.70 4.05
C GLY A 216 28.14 -16.79 5.09
N ARG A 217 27.76 -18.01 4.76
CA ARG A 217 28.06 -19.23 5.50
C ARG A 217 28.72 -20.18 4.51
N GLY A 218 30.05 -20.18 4.51
CA GLY A 218 30.87 -21.02 3.65
C GLY A 218 32.00 -20.25 2.97
N GLY A 219 32.92 -19.67 3.75
CA GLY A 219 34.26 -19.44 3.21
C GLY A 219 34.90 -20.80 2.91
N PRO A 220 35.48 -21.02 1.73
CA PRO A 220 36.16 -22.28 1.42
C PRO A 220 37.31 -22.52 2.41
N PRO A 221 37.47 -23.73 2.97
CA PRO A 221 38.64 -24.05 3.76
C PRO A 221 39.82 -24.30 2.81
N GLY A 222 40.87 -23.49 2.95
CA GLY A 222 42.22 -23.84 2.50
C GLY A 222 42.81 -22.98 1.40
N MET A 223 43.84 -22.23 1.76
CA MET A 223 45.17 -22.43 1.17
C MET A 223 46.22 -21.96 2.17
N ALA A 224 46.70 -22.90 2.99
CA ALA A 224 48.05 -22.84 3.48
C ALA A 224 48.98 -23.10 2.28
N SER A 225 49.65 -22.06 1.79
CA SER A 225 50.83 -22.20 0.96
C SER A 225 51.79 -21.10 1.36
N GLY A 226 52.77 -21.47 2.19
CA GLY A 226 53.85 -20.57 2.56
C GLY A 226 54.72 -20.20 1.38
N ARG A 227 55.42 -19.07 1.53
CA ARG A 227 56.81 -18.90 1.11
C ARG A 227 57.42 -17.68 1.82
N PRO A 228 58.65 -17.78 2.35
CA PRO A 228 59.40 -16.65 2.91
C PRO A 228 60.27 -15.98 1.82
N GLY A 229 60.57 -14.69 2.02
CA GLY A 229 61.53 -13.89 1.26
C GLY A 229 61.12 -12.41 1.33
N SER A 230 61.98 -11.44 1.63
CA SER A 230 63.44 -11.35 1.63
C SER A 230 63.91 -10.39 2.72
#